data_AF-A0A094AUW1-F1
#
_entry.id   AF-A0A094AUW1-F1
#
_cell.length_a   1.000
_cell.length_b   1.000
_cell.length_c   1.000
_cell.angle_alpha   90.00
_cell.angle_beta   90.00
_cell.angle_gamma   90.00
#
_symmetry.space_group_name_H-M   'P 1'
#
loop_
_entity.id
_entity.type
_entity.pdbx_description
1 polymer ?
#
loop_
_entity_poly.entity_id
_entity_poly.type
_entity_poly.pdbx_seq_one_letter_code
_entity_poly.pdbx_strand_id
1 'polypeptide(L)'
;MQLPTTIHAPPSLDDFTPLSEHQSTTPSTFFSETPVLHYHGPNARALIAPEHLSALPIFVSAQSSVEANAQAASNGENGDATTPPTAQQVFPVDIYVSSSNLTLFSATTSTGVEIPYQSITLHAIQRL
;
A
#
# COMPACT_ATOMS: atom_id res chain seq x y z
N MET A 1 -17.13 4.70 11.84
CA MET A 1 -16.10 4.72 10.78
C MET A 1 -15.01 3.74 11.19
N GLN A 2 -14.73 2.73 10.38
CA GLN A 2 -13.62 1.80 10.66
C GLN A 2 -12.31 2.44 10.21
N LEU A 3 -11.31 2.43 11.09
CA LEU A 3 -10.02 3.05 10.85
C LEU A 3 -9.09 2.10 10.08
N PRO A 4 -8.15 2.63 9.28
CA PRO A 4 -7.08 1.82 8.72
C PRO A 4 -6.29 1.11 9.83
N THR A 5 -5.87 -0.13 9.56
CA THR A 5 -5.16 -0.96 10.52
C THR A 5 -3.80 -1.36 9.97
N THR A 6 -2.77 -1.38 10.82
CA THR A 6 -1.44 -1.88 10.45
C THR A 6 -1.38 -3.39 10.68
N ILE A 7 -0.85 -4.12 9.71
CA ILE A 7 -0.70 -5.58 9.76
C ILE A 7 0.76 -5.97 9.60
N HIS A 8 1.15 -7.11 10.20
CA HIS A 8 2.54 -7.61 10.19
C HIS A 8 2.70 -8.96 9.50
N ALA A 9 1.63 -9.47 8.92
CA ALA A 9 1.63 -10.65 8.07
C ALA A 9 0.74 -10.37 6.84
N PRO A 10 1.08 -10.91 5.67
CA PRO A 10 0.23 -10.78 4.50
C PRO A 10 -1.07 -11.60 4.71
N PRO A 11 -2.21 -11.15 4.16
CA PRO A 11 -3.41 -11.97 4.10
C PRO A 11 -3.15 -13.29 3.35
N SER A 12 -3.71 -14.40 3.83
CA SER A 12 -3.67 -15.66 3.08
C SER A 12 -4.68 -15.58 1.93
N LEU A 13 -4.36 -16.13 0.77
CA LEU A 13 -5.32 -16.25 -0.32
C LEU A 13 -6.50 -17.18 0.05
N ASP A 14 -6.27 -18.11 0.98
CA ASP A 14 -7.28 -19.02 1.52
C ASP A 14 -8.26 -18.32 2.49
N ASP A 15 -7.96 -17.09 2.93
CA ASP A 15 -8.86 -16.28 3.75
C ASP A 15 -9.98 -15.62 2.91
N PHE A 16 -9.96 -15.83 1.59
CA PHE A 16 -10.89 -15.21 0.66
C PHE A 16 -11.63 -16.23 -0.21
N THR A 17 -12.87 -15.88 -0.56
CA THR A 17 -13.59 -16.56 -1.63
C THR A 17 -13.04 -16.10 -2.99
N PRO A 18 -12.61 -17.01 -3.88
CA PRO A 18 -12.19 -16.65 -5.23
C PRO A 18 -13.34 -16.01 -6.03
N LEU A 19 -13.02 -14.98 -6.82
CA LEU A 19 -14.03 -14.29 -7.64
C LEU A 19 -14.79 -15.24 -8.58
N SER A 20 -14.11 -16.23 -9.16
CA SER A 20 -14.71 -17.23 -10.04
C SER A 20 -15.76 -18.09 -9.32
N GLU A 21 -15.50 -18.45 -8.06
CA GLU A 21 -16.43 -19.22 -7.24
C GLU A 21 -17.66 -18.36 -6.91
N HIS A 22 -17.43 -17.13 -6.42
CA HIS A 22 -18.50 -16.19 -6.11
C HIS A 22 -19.40 -15.87 -7.32
N GLN A 23 -18.86 -15.85 -8.54
CA GLN A 23 -19.62 -15.61 -9.77
C GLN A 23 -20.30 -16.85 -10.37
N SER A 24 -19.93 -18.06 -9.92
CA SER A 24 -20.44 -19.33 -10.48
C SER A 24 -21.80 -19.74 -9.92
N THR A 25 -22.18 -19.23 -8.75
CA THR A 25 -23.42 -19.58 -8.06
C THR A 25 -24.08 -18.34 -7.49
N THR A 26 -25.41 -18.27 -7.53
CA THR A 26 -26.15 -17.29 -6.74
C THR A 26 -25.93 -17.62 -5.26
N PRO A 27 -25.31 -16.73 -4.46
CA PRO A 27 -25.12 -16.98 -3.05
C PRO A 27 -26.48 -17.20 -2.37
N SER A 28 -26.57 -18.17 -1.46
CA SER A 28 -27.75 -18.34 -0.61
C SER A 28 -27.99 -17.13 0.31
N THR A 29 -26.93 -16.37 0.58
CA THR A 29 -26.93 -15.11 1.31
C THR A 29 -25.86 -14.17 0.76
N PHE A 30 -26.14 -12.87 0.76
CA PHE A 30 -25.16 -11.82 0.43
C PHE A 30 -24.27 -11.44 1.61
N PHE A 31 -24.57 -11.97 2.81
CA PHE A 31 -23.83 -11.72 4.05
C PHE A 31 -22.83 -12.86 4.32
N SER A 32 -22.00 -13.17 3.32
CA SER A 32 -20.87 -14.09 3.47
C SER A 32 -19.92 -13.59 4.57
N GLU A 33 -19.53 -14.46 5.52
CA GLU A 33 -18.51 -14.12 6.51
C GLU A 33 -17.12 -14.01 5.88
N THR A 34 -16.89 -14.72 4.76
CA THR A 34 -15.61 -14.71 4.05
C THR A 34 -15.63 -13.64 2.96
N PRO A 35 -14.66 -12.70 2.97
CA PRO A 35 -14.57 -11.66 1.96
C PRO A 35 -14.20 -12.23 0.59
N VAL A 36 -14.70 -11.60 -0.47
CA VAL A 36 -14.38 -12.01 -1.86
C VAL A 36 -13.13 -11.29 -2.32
N LEU A 37 -12.13 -12.02 -2.83
CA LEU A 37 -10.94 -11.44 -3.43
C LEU A 37 -11.20 -11.07 -4.89
N HIS A 38 -11.26 -9.77 -5.17
CA HIS A 38 -11.52 -9.23 -6.50
C HIS A 38 -10.24 -9.08 -7.32
N TYR A 39 -9.13 -8.76 -6.67
CA TYR A 39 -7.84 -8.61 -7.32
C TYR A 39 -6.69 -8.87 -6.35
N HIS A 40 -5.68 -9.61 -6.83
CA HIS A 40 -4.40 -9.77 -6.16
C HIS A 40 -3.28 -9.40 -7.12
N GLY A 41 -2.52 -8.36 -6.78
CA GLY A 41 -1.42 -7.83 -7.57
C GLY A 41 -0.10 -7.98 -6.83
N PRO A 42 0.64 -9.07 -7.03
CA PRO A 42 1.95 -9.24 -6.40
C PRO A 42 3.00 -8.33 -7.06
N ASN A 43 3.99 -7.89 -6.29
CA ASN A 43 5.13 -7.08 -6.76
C ASN A 43 4.74 -5.76 -7.45
N ALA A 44 3.65 -5.12 -7.00
CA ALA A 44 3.29 -3.78 -7.42
C ALA A 44 4.28 -2.73 -6.87
N ARG A 45 4.26 -1.53 -7.46
CA ARG A 45 5.14 -0.42 -7.09
C ARG A 45 4.32 0.73 -6.52
N ALA A 46 4.43 0.97 -5.22
CA ALA A 46 3.84 2.12 -4.56
C ALA A 46 4.76 3.34 -4.70
N LEU A 47 4.20 4.45 -5.18
CA LEU A 47 4.89 5.73 -5.35
C LEU A 47 4.50 6.67 -4.22
N ILE A 48 5.45 7.06 -3.38
CA ILE A 48 5.21 7.87 -2.18
C ILE A 48 6.01 9.15 -2.28
N ALA A 49 5.35 10.28 -2.07
CA ALA A 49 6.01 11.57 -2.01
C ALA A 49 6.81 11.64 -0.70
N PRO A 50 8.08 12.07 -0.70
CA PRO A 50 8.95 12.02 0.49
C PRO A 50 8.35 12.73 1.72
N GLU A 51 7.60 13.81 1.52
CA GLU A 51 6.91 14.56 2.57
C GLU A 51 5.81 13.77 3.29
N HIS A 52 5.29 12.71 2.68
CA HIS A 52 4.24 11.87 3.25
C HIS A 52 4.77 10.59 3.87
N LEU A 53 6.03 10.22 3.60
CA LEU A 53 6.58 8.94 4.07
C LEU A 53 6.62 8.85 5.60
N SER A 54 6.94 9.94 6.30
CA SER A 54 7.01 9.99 7.76
C SER A 54 5.65 9.82 8.44
N ALA A 55 4.57 10.18 7.75
CA ALA A 55 3.20 10.09 8.25
C ALA A 55 2.59 8.68 8.09
N LEU A 56 3.22 7.81 7.29
CA LEU A 56 2.73 6.47 7.04
C LEU A 56 3.23 5.51 8.14
N PRO A 57 2.32 4.72 8.76
CA PRO A 57 2.72 3.68 9.72
C PRO A 57 3.36 2.46 9.02
N ILE A 58 3.38 2.47 7.69
CA ILE A 58 4.00 1.48 6.83
C ILE A 58 5.31 2.06 6.29
N PHE A 59 6.35 1.23 6.17
CA PHE A 59 7.71 1.61 5.74
C PHE A 59 8.57 2.37 6.76
N VAL A 60 8.28 2.27 8.06
CA VAL A 60 9.07 2.93 9.12
C VAL A 60 10.57 2.61 9.02
N SER A 61 10.95 1.35 8.78
CA SER A 61 12.35 0.97 8.59
C SER A 61 12.98 1.53 7.31
N ALA A 62 12.17 1.84 6.30
CA ALA A 62 12.66 2.44 5.08
C ALA A 62 12.91 3.94 5.23
N GLN A 63 12.22 4.64 6.15
CA GLN A 63 12.44 6.08 6.43
C GLN A 63 13.92 6.38 6.69
N SER A 64 14.59 5.56 7.50
CA SER A 64 16.03 5.74 7.81
C SER A 64 16.94 5.61 6.58
N SER A 65 16.56 4.78 5.60
CA SER A 65 17.34 4.63 4.35
C SER A 65 17.21 5.85 3.43
N VAL A 66 16.08 6.56 3.51
CA VAL A 66 15.84 7.82 2.79
C VAL A 66 16.65 8.95 3.39
N GLU A 67 16.62 9.07 4.72
CA GLU A 67 17.33 10.11 5.47
C GLU A 67 18.85 10.00 5.23
N ALA A 68 19.39 8.78 5.24
CA ALA A 68 20.80 8.53 4.94
C ALA A 68 21.18 8.96 3.52
N ASN A 69 20.34 8.69 2.52
CA ASN A 69 20.57 9.12 1.14
C ASN A 69 20.48 10.66 0.98
N ALA A 70 19.56 11.31 1.69
CA ALA A 70 19.41 12.77 1.67
C ALA A 70 20.63 13.47 2.32
N GLN A 71 21.17 12.91 3.41
CA GLN A 71 22.37 13.42 4.07
C GLN A 71 23.65 13.21 3.25
N ALA A 72 23.73 12.12 2.46
CA ALA A 72 24.82 11.93 1.51
C ALA A 72 24.79 12.97 0.37
N ALA A 73 23.60 13.39 -0.07
CA ALA A 73 23.43 14.42 -1.10
C ALA A 73 23.75 15.84 -0.59
N SER A 74 23.63 16.12 0.72
CA SER A 74 23.93 17.44 1.28
C SER A 74 25.41 17.71 1.55
N ASN A 75 26.25 16.66 1.56
CA ASN A 75 27.70 16.79 1.85
C ASN A 75 28.57 17.04 0.59
N GLY A 76 27.94 17.29 -0.57
CA GLY A 76 28.62 17.72 -1.79
C GLY A 76 28.52 19.23 -1.98
N GLU A 77 29.54 19.97 -1.57
CA GLU A 77 29.66 21.41 -1.80
C GLU A 77 29.84 21.72 -3.30
N ASN A 78 28.82 22.30 -3.94
CA ASN A 78 28.96 23.46 -4.82
C ASN A 78 27.58 23.96 -5.32
N GLY A 79 27.40 25.28 -5.24
CA GLY A 79 26.12 25.97 -5.44
C GLY A 79 25.55 25.89 -6.86
N ASP A 80 24.30 25.45 -6.94
CA ASP A 80 23.25 26.03 -7.77
C ASP A 80 21.91 25.70 -7.09
N ALA A 81 21.08 26.72 -6.82
CA ALA A 81 19.86 26.60 -6.05
C ALA A 81 18.69 26.08 -6.91
N THR A 82 18.89 24.96 -7.58
CA THR A 82 17.80 24.13 -8.08
C THR A 82 17.68 22.91 -7.18
N THR A 83 16.89 23.04 -6.11
CA THR A 83 16.46 21.91 -5.28
C THR A 83 15.96 20.82 -6.23
N PRO A 84 16.64 19.67 -6.36
CA PRO A 84 16.14 18.62 -7.23
C PRO A 84 14.74 18.25 -6.73
N PRO A 85 13.75 18.05 -7.62
CA PRO A 85 12.44 17.59 -7.19
C PRO A 85 12.67 16.33 -6.36
N THR A 86 12.26 16.36 -5.10
CA THR A 86 12.42 15.27 -4.15
C THR A 86 11.83 14.03 -4.82
N ALA A 87 12.70 13.14 -5.31
CA ALA A 87 12.25 12.09 -6.22
C ALA A 87 11.23 11.20 -5.50
N GLN A 88 10.08 10.99 -6.14
CA GLN A 88 9.03 10.10 -5.65
C GLN A 88 9.66 8.73 -5.35
N GLN A 89 9.43 8.23 -4.14
CA GLN A 89 10.04 7.00 -3.70
C GLN A 89 9.20 5.81 -4.10
N VAL A 90 9.87 4.73 -4.48
CA VAL A 90 9.21 3.55 -5.01
C VAL A 90 9.40 2.36 -4.09
N PHE A 91 8.29 1.81 -3.60
CA PHE A 91 8.28 0.69 -2.68
C PHE A 91 7.59 -0.53 -3.30
N PRO A 92 8.20 -1.72 -3.23
CA PRO A 92 7.53 -2.95 -3.64
C PRO A 92 6.44 -3.32 -2.62
N VAL A 93 5.24 -3.59 -3.13
CA VAL A 93 4.07 -4.00 -2.33
C VAL A 93 3.25 -5.05 -3.05
N ASP A 94 2.57 -5.90 -2.28
CA ASP A 94 1.50 -6.76 -2.75
C ASP A 94 0.16 -6.08 -2.48
N ILE A 95 -0.74 -6.13 -3.47
CA ILE A 95 -2.06 -5.51 -3.42
C ILE A 95 -3.12 -6.59 -3.28
N TYR A 96 -4.02 -6.43 -2.31
CA TYR A 96 -5.21 -7.25 -2.17
C TYR A 96 -6.45 -6.35 -2.18
N VAL A 97 -7.31 -6.56 -3.15
CA VAL A 97 -8.60 -5.85 -3.27
C VAL A 97 -9.67 -6.87 -2.89
N SER A 98 -10.16 -6.79 -1.67
CA SER A 98 -11.25 -7.64 -1.20
C SER A 98 -12.59 -6.93 -1.32
N SER A 99 -13.69 -7.57 -0.92
CA SER A 99 -15.01 -6.95 -0.80
C SER A 99 -15.10 -5.93 0.35
N SER A 100 -14.18 -5.96 1.31
CA SER A 100 -14.28 -5.20 2.57
C SER A 100 -13.22 -4.10 2.68
N ASN A 101 -12.03 -4.35 2.14
CA ASN A 101 -10.85 -3.51 2.32
C ASN A 101 -9.92 -3.54 1.09
N LEU A 102 -9.10 -2.50 0.99
CA LEU A 102 -7.88 -2.49 0.19
C LEU A 102 -6.70 -2.76 1.13
N THR A 103 -5.91 -3.77 0.85
CA THR A 103 -4.68 -4.06 1.60
C THR A 103 -3.44 -3.84 0.74
N LEU A 104 -2.47 -3.13 1.29
CA LEU A 104 -1.13 -2.97 0.74
C LEU A 104 -0.14 -3.57 1.72
N PHE A 105 0.61 -4.59 1.30
CA PHE A 105 1.58 -5.26 2.17
C PHE A 105 2.98 -5.22 1.57
N SER A 106 4.01 -4.92 2.38
CA SER A 106 5.39 -5.00 1.94
C SER A 106 6.10 -6.16 2.63
N ALA A 107 6.45 -7.19 1.86
CA ALA A 107 7.26 -8.30 2.34
C ALA A 107 8.66 -7.85 2.80
N THR A 108 9.20 -6.77 2.24
CA THR A 108 10.53 -6.23 2.60
C THR A 108 10.56 -5.73 4.03
N THR A 109 9.50 -5.03 4.47
CA THR A 109 9.40 -4.49 5.83
C THR A 109 8.58 -5.36 6.77
N SER A 110 7.93 -6.40 6.26
CA SER A 110 6.95 -7.23 6.99
C SER A 110 5.86 -6.38 7.64
N THR A 111 5.42 -5.33 6.93
CA THR A 111 4.39 -4.41 7.39
C THR A 111 3.47 -4.09 6.23
N GLY A 112 2.17 -4.00 6.51
CA GLY A 112 1.16 -3.55 5.57
C GLY A 112 0.10 -2.69 6.23
N VAL A 113 -0.79 -2.15 5.42
CA VAL A 113 -1.98 -1.42 5.86
C VAL A 113 -3.20 -2.04 5.23
N GLU A 114 -4.22 -2.25 6.05
CA GLU A 114 -5.56 -2.61 5.63
C GLU A 114 -6.44 -1.35 5.74
N ILE A 115 -7.02 -0.94 4.62
CA ILE A 115 -7.79 0.29 4.48
C ILE A 115 -9.25 -0.10 4.18
N PRO A 116 -10.18 0.03 5.15
CA PRO A 116 -11.60 -0.19 4.89
C PRO A 116 -12.11 0.78 3.84
N TYR A 117 -12.94 0.33 2.89
CA TYR A 117 -13.42 1.21 1.81
C TYR A 117 -14.16 2.44 2.32
N GLN A 118 -14.88 2.32 3.44
CA GLN A 118 -15.59 3.43 4.08
C GLN A 118 -14.64 4.53 4.61
N SER A 119 -13.35 4.25 4.74
CA SER A 119 -12.32 5.22 5.12
C SER A 119 -11.67 5.93 3.93
N ILE A 120 -11.88 5.44 2.70
CA ILE A 120 -11.34 6.02 1.48
C ILE A 120 -12.30 7.10 0.98
N THR A 121 -11.97 8.36 1.25
CA THR A 121 -12.79 9.51 0.81
C THR A 121 -12.50 9.93 -0.63
N LEU A 122 -11.26 9.73 -1.10
CA LEU A 122 -10.81 10.09 -2.44
C LEU A 122 -9.78 9.11 -2.97
N HIS A 123 -9.91 8.79 -4.25
CA HIS A 123 -8.90 8.10 -5.05
C HIS A 123 -8.93 8.69 -6.46
N ALA A 124 -7.79 8.62 -7.17
CA ALA A 124 -7.67 9.18 -8.51
C ALA A 124 -6.77 8.30 -9.37
N ILE A 125 -6.97 8.38 -10.68
CA ILE A 125 -6.08 7.77 -11.68
C ILE A 125 -5.15 8.88 -12.18
N GLN A 126 -3.86 8.75 -11.88
CA GLN A 126 -2.83 9.60 -12.45
C GLN A 126 -2.17 8.86 -13.62
N ARG A 127 -2.20 9.45 -14.82
CA ARG A 127 -1.43 8.98 -15.97
C ARG A 127 -0.11 9.73 -16.02
N LEU A 128 0.99 9.01 -16.25
CA LEU A 128 2.31 9.57 -16.51
C LEU A 128 2.47 9.88 -18.00
#